data_AF-A0A0B1RWU8-F1
#
_entry.id   AF-A0A0B1RWU8-F1
#
_cell.length_a   1.000
_cell.length_b   1.000
_cell.length_c   1.000
_cell.angle_alpha   90.00
_cell.angle_beta   90.00
_cell.angle_gamma   90.00
#
_symmetry.space_group_name_H-M   'P 1'
#
loop_
_entity.id
_entity.type
_entity.pdbx_description
1 polymer ?
#
loop_
_entity_poly.entity_id
_entity_poly.type
_entity_poly.pdbx_seq_one_letter_code
_entity_poly.pdbx_strand_id
1 'polypeptide(L)'
;MCGGPPPSSFAVTQLIVSVMSALYPEGHNANILSDPKVIHHFVEAMKFAYAQRTLLGDVAFVPSAMALAKNLTTKGYTEWIVRRMKDVAQPSEYYGGIKQTQVTKVSNQAMN
;
A
#
# COMPACT_ATOMS: atom_id res chain seq x y z
N MET A 1 4.95 -16.62 2.50
CA MET A 1 3.60 -16.58 1.89
C MET A 1 3.74 -16.76 0.39
N CYS A 2 2.76 -17.40 -0.27
CA CYS A 2 2.78 -17.61 -1.73
C CYS A 2 1.53 -16.96 -2.35
N GLY A 3 1.69 -16.37 -3.54
CA GLY A 3 0.60 -15.81 -4.32
C GLY A 3 1.06 -15.32 -5.69
N GLY A 4 0.11 -15.05 -6.59
CA GLY A 4 0.43 -14.77 -7.99
C GLY A 4 1.13 -13.42 -8.21
N PRO A 5 2.03 -13.30 -9.20
CA PRO A 5 2.61 -12.02 -9.63
C PRO A 5 1.55 -11.15 -10.35
N PRO A 6 1.87 -9.88 -10.73
CA PRO A 6 0.98 -9.08 -11.57
C PRO A 6 0.53 -9.87 -12.81
N PRO A 7 -0.76 -9.81 -13.21
CA PRO A 7 -1.78 -8.82 -12.84
C PRO A 7 -2.40 -8.97 -11.45
N SER A 8 -2.10 -10.04 -10.70
CA SER A 8 -2.49 -10.13 -9.30
C SER A 8 -1.82 -9.05 -8.45
N SER A 9 -2.55 -8.52 -7.47
CA SER A 9 -2.04 -7.55 -6.50
C SER A 9 -1.39 -8.20 -5.27
N PHE A 10 -0.99 -9.48 -5.32
CA PHE A 10 -0.50 -10.19 -4.13
C PHE A 10 0.70 -9.53 -3.45
N ALA A 11 1.59 -8.88 -4.21
CA ALA A 11 2.71 -8.12 -3.65
C ALA A 11 2.26 -7.01 -2.69
N VAL A 12 1.06 -6.44 -2.89
CA VAL A 12 0.44 -5.46 -1.99
C VAL A 12 0.08 -6.10 -0.66
N THR A 13 -0.59 -7.27 -0.69
CA THR A 13 -0.93 -8.03 0.52
C THR A 13 0.31 -8.47 1.29
N GLN A 14 1.32 -8.98 0.58
CA GLN A 14 2.58 -9.37 1.18
C GLN A 14 3.26 -8.19 1.87
N LEU A 15 3.28 -7.01 1.25
CA LEU A 15 3.84 -5.79 1.84
C LEU A 15 3.10 -5.38 3.13
N ILE A 16 1.76 -5.43 3.15
CA ILE A 16 0.97 -5.13 4.36
C ILE A 16 1.39 -6.06 5.50
N VAL A 17 1.46 -7.38 5.23
CA VAL A 17 1.86 -8.36 6.25
C VAL A 17 3.32 -8.17 6.68
N SER A 18 4.24 -7.88 5.75
CA SER A 18 5.64 -7.61 6.06
C SER A 18 5.82 -6.39 6.98
N VAL A 19 5.09 -5.30 6.72
CA VAL A 19 5.12 -4.10 7.58
C VAL A 19 4.57 -4.40 8.96
N MET A 20 3.43 -5.09 9.05
CA MET A 20 2.85 -5.46 10.35
C MET A 20 3.75 -6.40 11.13
N SER A 21 4.35 -7.40 10.48
CA SER A 21 5.30 -8.32 11.10
C SER A 21 6.59 -7.63 11.56
N ALA A 22 7.00 -6.54 10.91
CA ALA A 22 8.15 -5.75 11.34
C ALA A 22 7.85 -4.88 12.57
N LEU A 23 6.63 -4.35 12.69
CA LEU A 23 6.19 -3.55 13.84
C LEU A 23 5.81 -4.42 15.05
N TYR A 24 5.23 -5.58 14.78
CA TYR A 24 4.66 -6.50 15.74
C TYR A 24 5.18 -7.92 15.45
N PRO A 25 6.47 -8.18 15.72
CA PRO A 25 7.07 -9.49 15.51
C PRO A 25 6.50 -10.54 16.48
N GLU A 26 6.68 -11.82 16.18
CA GLU A 26 6.28 -12.91 17.07
C GLU A 26 6.79 -12.67 18.51
N GLY A 27 5.90 -12.84 19.49
CA GLY A 27 6.19 -12.57 20.90
C GLY A 27 6.02 -11.09 21.32
N HIS A 28 5.52 -10.21 20.45
CA HIS A 28 5.17 -8.85 20.86
C HIS A 28 4.05 -8.82 21.92
N ASN A 29 4.03 -7.78 22.76
CA ASN A 29 3.09 -7.67 23.88
C ASN A 29 1.73 -7.03 23.54
N ALA A 30 1.61 -6.34 22.40
CA ALA A 30 0.37 -5.70 21.99
C ALA A 30 -0.74 -6.72 21.69
N ASN A 31 -2.01 -6.37 21.93
CA ASN A 31 -3.14 -7.19 21.48
C ASN A 31 -3.52 -6.80 20.03
N ILE A 32 -3.17 -7.64 19.06
CA ILE A 32 -3.40 -7.33 17.64
C ILE A 32 -4.87 -7.13 17.25
N LEU A 33 -5.81 -7.65 18.04
CA LEU A 33 -7.23 -7.62 17.74
C LEU A 33 -7.95 -6.41 18.33
N SER A 34 -7.39 -5.78 19.37
CA SER A 34 -8.11 -4.75 20.13
C SER A 34 -7.31 -3.50 20.44
N ASP A 35 -5.98 -3.50 20.27
CA ASP A 35 -5.16 -2.32 20.51
C ASP A 35 -5.40 -1.27 19.38
N PRO A 36 -5.92 -0.08 19.70
CA PRO A 36 -6.17 0.97 18.71
C PRO A 36 -4.90 1.38 17.94
N LYS A 37 -3.72 1.32 18.58
CA LYS A 37 -2.44 1.63 17.93
C LYS A 37 -2.08 0.58 16.88
N VAL A 38 -2.37 -0.70 17.14
CA VAL A 38 -2.17 -1.76 16.15
C VAL A 38 -3.09 -1.56 14.96
N ILE A 39 -4.37 -1.26 15.20
CA ILE A 39 -5.35 -0.98 14.14
C ILE A 39 -4.92 0.23 13.31
N HIS A 40 -4.45 1.30 13.96
CA HIS A 40 -3.91 2.48 13.28
C HIS A 40 -2.73 2.10 12.37
N HIS A 41 -1.73 1.39 12.88
CA HIS A 41 -0.60 0.94 12.07
C HIS A 41 -1.01 0.02 10.90
N PHE A 42 -2.01 -0.83 11.10
CA PHE A 42 -2.55 -1.69 10.05
C PHE A 42 -3.18 -0.86 8.91
N VAL A 43 -3.98 0.14 9.27
CA VAL A 43 -4.57 1.07 8.29
C VAL A 43 -3.49 1.89 7.58
N GLU A 44 -2.46 2.36 8.29
CA GLU A 44 -1.35 3.08 7.67
C GLU A 44 -0.54 2.18 6.72
N ALA A 45 -0.27 0.93 7.09
CA ALA A 45 0.38 -0.05 6.22
C ALA A 45 -0.44 -0.31 4.95
N MET A 46 -1.77 -0.44 5.08
CA MET A 46 -2.68 -0.52 3.93
C MET A 46 -2.57 0.71 3.04
N LYS A 47 -2.60 1.93 3.57
CA LYS A 47 -2.52 3.15 2.76
C LYS A 47 -1.22 3.21 1.96
N PHE A 48 -0.07 2.90 2.56
CA PHE A 48 1.20 2.80 1.84
C PHE A 48 1.16 1.74 0.74
N ALA A 49 0.65 0.54 1.03
CA ALA A 49 0.62 -0.53 0.05
C ALA A 49 -0.37 -0.26 -1.10
N TYR A 50 -1.57 0.24 -0.80
CA TYR A 50 -2.59 0.57 -1.80
C TYR A 50 -2.21 1.78 -2.66
N ALA A 51 -1.42 2.71 -2.14
CA ALA A 51 -0.83 3.76 -2.96
C ALA A 51 0.01 3.16 -4.11
N GLN A 52 0.81 2.12 -3.83
CA GLN A 52 1.60 1.43 -4.84
C GLN A 52 0.77 0.53 -5.75
N ARG A 53 -0.37 0.00 -5.26
CA ARG A 53 -1.30 -0.79 -6.09
C ARG A 53 -1.76 -0.05 -7.34
N THR A 54 -1.87 1.28 -7.28
CA THR A 54 -2.26 2.12 -8.42
C THR A 54 -1.28 2.06 -9.60
N LEU A 55 -0.05 1.63 -9.37
CA LEU A 55 1.01 1.49 -10.35
C LEU A 55 1.16 0.04 -10.87
N LEU A 56 0.39 -0.91 -10.34
CA LEU A 56 0.37 -2.30 -10.80
C LEU A 56 -0.61 -2.45 -11.98
N GLY A 57 -0.31 -3.41 -12.85
CA GLY A 57 -1.14 -3.79 -13.98
C GLY A 57 -0.69 -5.12 -14.56
N ASP A 58 -1.29 -5.53 -15.68
CA ASP A 58 -0.82 -6.68 -16.45
C ASP A 58 0.59 -6.40 -16.99
N VAL A 59 1.54 -7.28 -16.72
CA VAL A 59 2.94 -7.15 -17.13
C VAL A 59 3.13 -7.09 -18.64
N ALA A 60 2.19 -7.66 -19.42
CA ALA A 60 2.22 -7.57 -20.87
C ALA A 60 1.94 -6.15 -21.38
N PHE A 61 1.25 -5.32 -20.59
CA PHE A 61 0.83 -3.96 -20.95
C PHE A 61 1.51 -2.87 -20.10
N VAL A 62 1.99 -3.22 -18.90
CA VAL A 62 2.66 -2.35 -17.95
C VAL A 62 4.00 -2.99 -17.56
N PRO A 63 5.08 -2.79 -18.34
CA PRO A 63 6.36 -3.48 -18.13
C PRO A 63 7.00 -3.22 -16.76
N SER A 64 6.72 -2.06 -16.15
CA SER A 64 7.21 -1.69 -14.82
C SER A 64 6.55 -2.46 -13.67
N ALA A 65 5.39 -3.08 -13.89
CA ALA A 65 4.61 -3.73 -12.83
C ALA A 65 5.38 -4.88 -12.15
N MET A 66 6.17 -5.64 -12.91
CA MET A 66 6.99 -6.73 -12.36
C MET A 66 8.13 -6.21 -11.49
N ALA A 67 8.83 -5.15 -11.94
CA ALA A 67 9.90 -4.54 -11.16
C ALA A 67 9.38 -3.93 -9.86
N LEU A 68 8.22 -3.25 -9.93
CA LEU A 68 7.53 -2.74 -8.76
C LEU A 68 7.16 -3.87 -7.79
N ALA A 69 6.48 -4.92 -8.26
CA ALA A 69 6.09 -6.05 -7.42
C ALA A 69 7.30 -6.69 -6.70
N LYS A 70 8.41 -6.90 -7.40
CA LYS A 70 9.67 -7.38 -6.78
C LYS A 70 10.14 -6.44 -5.68
N ASN A 71 10.18 -5.14 -5.93
CA ASN A 71 10.60 -4.14 -4.94
C ASN A 71 9.71 -4.13 -3.69
N LEU A 72 8.38 -4.19 -3.86
CA LEU A 72 7.40 -4.25 -2.76
C LEU A 72 7.59 -5.49 -1.87
N THR A 73 8.19 -6.56 -2.38
CA THR A 73 8.46 -7.79 -1.61
C THR A 73 9.79 -7.78 -0.85
N THR A 74 10.57 -6.70 -0.94
CA THR A 74 11.88 -6.61 -0.26
C THR A 74 11.78 -6.15 1.20
N LYS A 75 12.73 -6.61 2.02
CA LYS A 75 12.91 -6.12 3.39
C LYS A 75 13.19 -4.62 3.43
N GLY A 76 14.03 -4.12 2.51
CA GLY A 76 14.39 -2.71 2.44
C GLY A 76 13.19 -1.78 2.21
N TYR A 77 12.24 -2.19 1.35
CA TYR A 77 11.01 -1.43 1.12
C TYR A 77 10.10 -1.44 2.36
N THR A 78 10.00 -2.58 3.05
CA THR A 78 9.29 -2.71 4.32
C THR A 78 9.85 -1.75 5.37
N GLU A 79 11.16 -1.75 5.58
CA GLU A 79 11.82 -0.85 6.53
C GLU A 79 11.65 0.62 6.17
N TRP A 80 11.64 0.95 4.86
CA TRP A 80 11.39 2.30 4.38
C TRP A 80 9.98 2.79 4.76
N ILE A 81 8.96 1.93 4.70
CA ILE A 81 7.60 2.27 5.17
C ILE A 81 7.59 2.44 6.70
N VAL A 82 8.17 1.49 7.44
CA VAL A 82 8.18 1.54 8.91
C VAL A 82 8.78 2.85 9.43
N ARG A 83 9.88 3.32 8.83
CA ARG A 83 10.51 4.61 9.19
C ARG A 83 9.66 5.85 8.88
N ARG A 84 8.66 5.73 8.01
CA ARG A 84 7.76 6.83 7.61
C ARG A 84 6.40 6.76 8.30
N MET A 85 6.13 5.70 9.06
CA MET A 85 4.87 5.58 9.77
C MET A 85 4.81 6.60 10.91
N LYS A 86 3.64 7.22 11.09
CA LYS A 86 3.38 8.21 12.14
C LYS A 86 2.19 7.74 12.98
N ASP A 87 2.14 8.15 14.24
CA ASP A 87 1.01 7.89 15.14
C ASP A 87 -0.25 8.73 14.79
N VAL A 88 -0.24 9.45 13.66
CA VAL A 88 -1.39 10.20 13.12
C VAL A 88 -1.51 9.98 11.62
N ALA A 89 -2.76 9.89 11.14
CA ALA A 89 -3.05 9.70 9.72
C ALA A 89 -2.49 10.85 8.86
N GLN A 90 -2.10 10.54 7.63
CA GLN A 90 -1.54 11.50 6.68
C GLN A 90 -2.48 11.72 5.48
N PRO A 91 -2.35 12.85 4.75
CA PRO A 91 -3.06 13.03 3.49
C PRO A 91 -2.58 12.03 2.43
N SER A 92 -3.43 11.76 1.43
CA SER A 92 -3.19 10.76 0.38
C SER A 92 -1.84 10.93 -0.34
N GLU A 93 -1.39 12.17 -0.55
CA GLU A 93 -0.11 12.51 -1.16
C GLU A 93 1.11 11.90 -0.45
N TYR A 94 1.02 11.72 0.86
CA TYR A 94 2.14 11.26 1.66
C TYR A 94 2.57 9.81 1.34
N TYR A 95 1.61 9.00 0.89
CA TYR A 95 1.80 7.56 0.67
C TYR A 95 2.34 7.22 -0.73
N GLY A 96 2.40 8.20 -1.65
CA GLY A 96 3.11 8.07 -2.93
C GLY A 96 2.35 7.34 -4.05
N GLY A 97 1.02 7.44 -4.09
CA GLY A 97 0.19 6.93 -5.19
C GLY A 97 0.02 7.94 -6.33
N ILE A 98 -0.45 7.49 -7.49
CA ILE A 98 -0.71 8.41 -8.62
C ILE A 98 -1.90 9.33 -8.34
N LYS A 99 -1.77 10.60 -8.73
CA LYS A 99 -2.87 11.58 -8.68
C LYS A 99 -3.74 11.48 -9.94
N GLN A 100 -4.37 10.33 -10.14
CA GLN A 100 -5.38 10.16 -11.18
C GLN A 100 -6.72 9.85 -10.51
N THR A 101 -7.67 10.77 -10.69
CA THR A 101 -9.05 10.58 -10.28
C THR A 101 -9.87 10.19 -11.51
N GLN A 102 -10.83 9.27 -11.35
CA GLN A 102 -11.84 9.03 -12.38
C GLN A 102 -12.89 10.15 -12.37
N VAL A 103 -12.46 11.41 -12.47
CA VAL A 103 -13.41 12.48 -12.76
C VAL A 103 -13.73 12.34 -14.23
N THR A 104 -14.91 11.78 -14.52
CA THR A 104 -15.52 11.88 -15.84
C THR A 104 -15.47 13.35 -16.24
N LYS A 105 -14.87 13.66 -17.40
CA LYS A 105 -14.97 15.00 -17.99
C LYS A 105 -16.44 15.26 -18.33
N VAL A 106 -17.26 15.58 -17.35
CA VAL A 106 -18.56 16.19 -17.61
C VAL A 106 -18.22 17.61 -18.04
N SER A 107 -18.25 17.82 -19.35
CA SER A 107 -18.19 19.15 -19.94
C SER A 107 -19.20 20.05 -19.22
N ASN A 108 -18.72 21.12 -18.58
CA ASN A 108 -19.53 22.25 -18.14
C ASN A 108 -20.13 22.96 -19.38
N GLN A 109 -21.09 22.33 -20.02
CA GLN A 109 -21.93 22.88 -21.09
C GLN A 109 -23.39 22.53 -20.79
N ALA A 110 -23.91 22.98 -19.64
CA ALA A 110 -25.35 22.99 -19.39
C ALA A 110 -25.68 23.88 -18.18
N MET A 111 -25.34 25.17 -18.25
CA MET A 111 -26.03 26.21 -17.50
C MET A 111 -26.08 27.45 -18.40
N ASN A 112 -26.98 27.37 -19.41
CA ASN A 112 -27.65 28.54 -19.97
C ASN A 112 -28.98 28.67 -19.24
#